data_AF-A0A925BZI5-F1
#
_entry.id   AF-A0A925BZI5-F1
#
_cell.length_a   1.000
_cell.length_b   1.000
_cell.length_c   1.000
_cell.angle_alpha   90.00
_cell.angle_beta   90.00
_cell.angle_gamma   90.00
#
_symmetry.space_group_name_H-M   'P 1'
#
loop_
_entity.id
_entity.type
_entity.pdbx_description
1 polymer ?
#
loop_
_entity_poly.entity_id
_entity_poly.type
_entity_poly.pdbx_seq_one_letter_code
_entity_poly.pdbx_strand_id
1 'polypeptide(L)'
;MLNPTKQAIKSPLYVTQHSFSYEQMLQHCLWKILSETGLIHIEQLTEMEAAVISRVVKKKGSPANYSSSSEADDELKVLNVAIDKIICQIRNLQAQGQKYHSVIAENRTLKTGLKGLTNISEKASRNCLVQVNMDRSVSDIGLSKRTVRLLRSTGIDTLEQLKACSLPRLRNQSRVGVKTLHEIEAVLSSYSIENSFD
;
A
#
# COMPACT_ATOMS: atom_id res chain seq x y z
N MET A 1 15.61 -66.39 17.08
CA MET A 1 16.17 -65.43 18.04
C MET A 1 15.64 -64.04 17.72
N LEU A 2 15.15 -63.40 18.78
CA LEU A 2 14.62 -62.04 18.98
C LEU A 2 14.89 -60.97 17.91
N ASN A 3 13.80 -60.30 17.50
CA ASN A 3 13.76 -58.95 16.94
C ASN A 3 14.06 -57.94 18.08
N PRO A 4 14.61 -56.73 17.82
CA PRO A 4 13.66 -55.61 17.66
C PRO A 4 14.11 -54.36 16.86
N THR A 5 13.07 -53.68 16.32
CA THR A 5 12.86 -52.22 16.28
C THR A 5 13.80 -51.32 15.46
N LYS A 6 13.40 -51.06 14.21
CA LYS A 6 13.58 -49.73 13.59
C LYS A 6 12.53 -48.78 14.18
N GLN A 7 12.96 -47.89 15.07
CA GLN A 7 12.14 -46.81 15.59
C GLN A 7 11.84 -45.80 14.48
N ALA A 8 10.58 -45.74 14.05
CA ALA A 8 10.06 -44.61 13.31
C ALA A 8 9.88 -43.44 14.29
N ILE A 9 10.72 -42.42 14.17
CA ILE A 9 10.53 -41.14 14.85
C ILE A 9 9.33 -40.46 14.19
N LYS A 10 8.13 -40.71 14.72
CA LYS A 10 6.96 -39.86 14.50
C LYS A 10 7.15 -38.63 15.38
N SER A 11 7.68 -37.56 14.82
CA SER A 11 7.61 -36.24 15.44
C SER A 11 6.15 -35.78 15.42
N PRO A 12 5.48 -35.56 16.57
CA PRO A 12 4.20 -34.87 16.58
C PRO A 12 4.53 -33.37 16.55
N LEU A 13 4.76 -32.82 15.37
CA LEU A 13 4.61 -31.37 15.19
C LEU A 13 3.10 -31.10 15.17
N TYR A 14 2.52 -30.99 16.37
CA TYR A 14 1.31 -30.23 16.59
C TYR A 14 1.66 -28.76 16.29
N VAL A 15 1.68 -28.40 15.01
CA VAL A 15 1.41 -27.02 14.63
C VAL A 15 -0.09 -26.88 14.77
N THR A 16 -0.53 -26.37 15.91
CA THR A 16 -1.84 -25.73 16.00
C THR A 16 -1.80 -24.52 15.08
N GLN A 17 -2.05 -24.76 13.79
CA GLN A 17 -2.56 -23.73 12.91
C GLN A 17 -3.90 -23.32 13.50
N HIS A 18 -3.87 -22.34 14.40
CA HIS A 18 -5.02 -21.48 14.61
C HIS A 18 -5.22 -20.77 13.28
N SER A 19 -5.92 -21.43 12.36
CA SER A 19 -6.54 -20.79 11.22
C SER A 19 -7.57 -19.84 11.80
N PHE A 20 -7.13 -18.64 12.16
CA PHE A 20 -8.02 -17.52 12.35
C PHE A 20 -8.84 -17.45 11.07
N SER A 21 -10.15 -17.69 11.18
CA SER A 21 -11.00 -17.54 10.01
C SER A 21 -10.86 -16.09 9.54
N TYR A 22 -10.94 -15.86 8.24
CA TYR A 22 -10.89 -14.51 7.68
C TYR A 22 -11.88 -13.57 8.39
N GLU A 23 -13.01 -14.11 8.84
CA GLU A 23 -14.01 -13.44 9.65
C GLU A 23 -13.51 -13.04 11.06
N GLN A 24 -12.78 -13.91 11.77
CA GLN A 24 -12.18 -13.58 13.06
C GLN A 24 -11.07 -12.52 12.95
N MET A 25 -10.30 -12.54 11.85
CA MET A 25 -9.31 -11.50 11.57
C MET A 25 -9.98 -10.15 11.32
N LEU A 26 -11.07 -10.13 10.53
CA LEU A 26 -11.85 -8.92 10.30
C LEU A 26 -12.50 -8.40 11.58
N GLN A 27 -13.06 -9.27 12.43
CA GLN A 27 -13.63 -8.87 13.73
C GLN A 27 -12.56 -8.29 14.67
N HIS A 28 -11.37 -8.89 14.73
CA HIS A 28 -10.26 -8.36 15.53
C HIS A 28 -9.77 -7.00 14.99
N CYS A 29 -9.64 -6.85 13.67
CA CYS A 29 -9.31 -5.57 13.04
C CYS A 29 -10.38 -4.51 13.29
N LEU A 30 -11.66 -4.87 13.20
CA LEU A 30 -12.78 -3.96 13.46
C LEU A 30 -12.82 -3.54 14.92
N TRP A 31 -12.67 -4.48 15.86
CA TRP A 31 -12.58 -4.20 17.29
C TRP A 31 -11.39 -3.30 17.62
N LYS A 32 -10.22 -3.58 17.02
CA LYS A 32 -9.03 -2.76 17.17
C LYS A 32 -9.26 -1.34 16.64
N ILE A 33 -9.85 -1.18 15.45
CA ILE A 33 -10.22 0.12 14.90
C ILE A 33 -11.24 0.84 15.81
N LEU A 34 -12.27 0.15 16.29
CA LEU A 34 -13.30 0.72 17.17
C LEU A 34 -12.74 1.13 18.54
N SER A 35 -11.78 0.36 19.07
CA SER A 35 -11.06 0.67 20.31
C SER A 35 -10.08 1.84 20.13
N GLU A 36 -9.39 1.90 19.01
CA GLU A 36 -8.40 2.95 18.69
C GLU A 36 -9.08 4.26 18.25
N THR A 37 -10.28 4.18 17.67
CA THR A 37 -11.09 5.35 17.29
C THR A 37 -11.92 5.92 18.44
N GLY A 38 -11.92 5.27 19.62
CA GLY A 38 -12.65 5.72 20.80
C GLY A 38 -14.17 5.53 20.74
N LEU A 39 -14.68 4.77 19.76
CA LEU A 39 -16.11 4.45 19.65
C LEU A 39 -16.59 3.59 20.83
N ILE A 40 -15.74 2.71 21.37
CA ILE A 40 -16.02 1.94 22.58
C ILE A 40 -16.21 2.85 23.82
N HIS A 41 -15.58 4.03 23.84
CA HIS A 41 -15.77 4.99 24.94
C HIS A 41 -17.12 5.72 24.86
N ILE A 42 -17.75 5.80 23.69
CA ILE A 42 -19.10 6.40 23.59
C ILE A 42 -20.11 5.53 24.31
N GLU A 43 -20.04 4.21 24.15
CA GLU A 43 -20.94 3.27 24.84
C GLU A 43 -20.75 3.34 26.36
N GLN A 44 -19.51 3.36 26.83
CA GLN A 44 -19.19 3.56 28.26
C GLN A 44 -19.65 4.92 28.80
N LEU A 45 -19.52 5.99 28.01
CA LEU A 45 -20.02 7.32 28.38
C LEU A 45 -21.55 7.35 28.45
N THR A 46 -22.25 6.68 27.52
CA THR A 46 -23.71 6.56 27.55
C THR A 46 -24.21 5.72 28.72
N GLU A 47 -23.49 4.64 29.09
CA GLU A 47 -23.80 3.86 30.29
C GLU A 47 -23.58 4.67 31.58
N MET A 48 -22.50 5.45 31.65
CA MET A 48 -22.24 6.35 32.76
C MET A 48 -23.30 7.44 32.87
N GLU A 49 -23.71 8.05 31.75
CA GLU A 49 -24.77 9.06 31.70
C GLU A 49 -26.11 8.47 32.17
N ALA A 50 -26.48 7.29 31.67
CA ALA A 50 -27.69 6.58 32.09
C ALA A 50 -27.67 6.23 33.59
N ALA A 51 -26.51 5.83 34.13
CA ALA A 51 -26.34 5.54 35.56
C ALA A 51 -26.51 6.80 36.43
N VAL A 52 -26.00 7.95 35.99
CA VAL A 52 -26.17 9.24 36.68
C VAL A 52 -27.64 9.66 36.65
N ILE A 53 -28.30 9.61 35.49
CA ILE A 53 -29.72 9.94 35.34
C ILE A 53 -30.59 9.03 36.23
N SER A 54 -30.33 7.72 36.24
CA SER A 54 -31.07 6.76 37.08
C SER A 54 -30.96 7.08 38.58
N ARG A 55 -29.78 7.47 39.06
CA ARG A 55 -29.55 7.86 40.46
C ARG A 55 -30.29 9.15 40.82
N VAL A 56 -30.29 10.15 39.92
CA VAL A 56 -31.01 11.43 40.12
C VAL A 56 -32.53 11.20 40.14
N VAL A 57 -33.06 10.38 39.23
CA VAL A 57 -34.50 10.10 39.13
C VAL A 57 -35.01 9.30 40.33
N LYS A 58 -34.29 8.26 40.78
CA LYS A 58 -34.67 7.46 41.96
C LYS A 58 -34.76 8.31 43.24
N LYS A 59 -33.91 9.33 43.40
CA LYS A 59 -33.93 10.22 44.58
C LYS A 59 -35.03 11.29 44.55
N LYS A 60 -35.45 11.77 43.37
CA LYS A 60 -36.56 12.73 43.25
C LYS A 60 -37.94 12.12 43.54
N GLY A 61 -38.08 10.79 43.48
CA GLY A 61 -39.35 10.10 43.72
C GLY A 61 -39.72 9.86 45.19
N SER A 62 -38.88 10.24 46.16
CA SER A 62 -39.17 10.03 47.59
C SER A 62 -39.24 11.38 48.34
N PRO A 63 -40.43 11.99 48.45
CA PRO A 63 -40.61 13.33 49.02
C PRO A 63 -40.54 13.40 50.56
N ALA A 64 -40.16 12.33 51.27
CA ALA A 64 -40.39 12.22 52.71
C ALA A 64 -39.18 12.46 53.64
N ASN A 65 -37.94 12.63 53.16
CA ASN A 65 -36.75 12.52 54.03
C ASN A 65 -35.63 13.56 53.82
N TYR A 66 -35.90 14.78 53.34
CA TYR A 66 -34.88 15.84 53.31
C TYR A 66 -34.95 16.67 54.60
N SER A 67 -34.41 16.13 55.69
CA SER A 67 -34.53 16.74 57.03
C SER A 67 -33.58 17.92 57.28
N SER A 68 -32.69 18.26 56.33
CA SER A 68 -31.91 19.51 56.42
C SER A 68 -31.36 19.94 55.06
N SER A 69 -31.38 21.25 54.78
CA SER A 69 -30.83 21.88 53.56
C SER A 69 -29.33 21.61 53.35
N SER A 70 -28.60 21.21 54.39
CA SER A 70 -27.14 21.06 54.34
C SER A 70 -26.67 19.81 53.60
N GLU A 71 -27.42 18.71 53.66
CA GLU A 71 -27.03 17.44 53.02
C GLU A 71 -27.14 17.52 51.49
N ALA A 72 -28.11 18.27 50.97
CA ALA A 72 -28.29 18.48 49.53
C ALA A 72 -27.11 19.24 48.90
N ASP A 73 -26.54 20.22 49.62
CA ASP A 73 -25.40 21.01 49.14
C ASP A 73 -24.12 20.17 49.07
N ASP A 74 -23.91 19.23 50.00
CA ASP A 74 -22.74 18.36 49.97
C ASP A 74 -22.85 17.30 48.87
N GLU A 75 -24.05 16.76 48.60
CA GLU A 75 -24.28 15.88 47.45
C GLU A 75 -24.07 16.59 46.11
N LEU A 76 -24.50 17.86 46.01
CA LEU A 76 -24.28 18.68 44.82
C LEU A 76 -22.77 18.91 44.57
N LYS A 77 -21.99 19.16 45.63
CA LYS A 77 -20.53 19.27 45.53
C LYS A 77 -19.89 17.98 45.02
N VAL A 78 -20.30 16.82 45.54
CA VAL A 78 -19.78 15.51 45.08
C VAL A 78 -20.11 15.29 43.60
N LEU A 79 -21.33 15.64 43.17
CA LEU A 79 -21.73 15.53 41.77
C LEU A 79 -20.90 16.46 40.86
N ASN A 80 -20.67 17.71 41.27
CA ASN A 80 -19.87 18.66 40.50
C ASN A 80 -18.43 18.16 40.31
N VAL A 81 -17.81 17.61 41.36
CA VAL A 81 -16.47 17.00 41.27
C VAL A 81 -16.45 15.83 40.28
N ALA A 82 -17.50 14.99 40.29
CA ALA A 82 -17.62 13.89 39.34
C ALA A 82 -17.78 14.39 37.89
N ILE A 83 -18.58 15.43 37.67
CA ILE A 83 -18.77 16.07 36.36
C ILE A 83 -17.44 16.64 35.85
N ASP A 84 -16.70 17.36 36.68
CA ASP A 84 -15.39 17.93 36.30
C ASP A 84 -14.40 16.84 35.89
N LYS A 85 -14.39 15.71 36.61
CA LYS A 85 -13.55 14.55 36.26
C LYS A 85 -13.92 13.97 34.89
N ILE A 86 -15.21 13.85 34.57
CA ILE A 86 -15.69 13.37 33.26
C ILE A 86 -15.30 14.37 32.16
N ILE A 87 -15.49 15.67 32.37
CA ILE A 87 -15.10 16.72 31.42
C ILE A 87 -13.60 16.63 31.13
N CYS A 88 -12.76 16.46 32.15
CA CYS A 88 -11.32 16.26 31.98
C CYS A 88 -11.00 15.01 31.14
N GLN A 89 -11.69 13.89 31.36
CA GLN A 89 -11.51 12.67 30.56
C GLN A 89 -11.92 12.87 29.09
N ILE A 90 -13.04 13.54 28.84
CA ILE A 90 -13.50 13.86 27.47
C ILE A 90 -12.46 14.72 26.74
N ARG A 91 -11.92 15.75 27.40
CA ARG A 91 -10.87 16.61 26.81
C ARG A 91 -9.61 15.82 26.48
N ASN A 92 -9.19 14.91 27.36
CA ASN A 92 -8.03 14.05 27.10
C ASN A 92 -8.25 13.13 25.90
N LEU A 93 -9.44 12.53 25.78
CA LEU A 93 -9.80 11.69 24.64
C LEU A 93 -9.86 12.49 23.34
N GLN A 94 -10.42 13.71 23.37
CA GLN A 94 -10.42 14.61 22.21
C GLN A 94 -9.00 14.97 21.76
N ALA A 95 -8.11 15.28 22.70
CA ALA A 95 -6.70 15.57 22.40
C ALA A 95 -5.98 14.34 21.79
N GLN A 96 -6.29 13.13 22.27
CA GLN A 96 -5.79 11.90 21.64
C GLN A 96 -6.36 11.71 20.23
N GLY A 97 -7.65 11.93 20.03
CA GLY A 97 -8.29 11.88 18.71
C GLY A 97 -7.65 12.83 17.70
N GLN A 98 -7.29 14.04 18.13
CA GLN A 98 -6.55 15.00 17.28
C GLN A 98 -5.17 14.48 16.88
N LYS A 99 -4.43 13.83 17.80
CA LYS A 99 -3.14 13.19 17.48
C LYS A 99 -3.31 12.08 16.43
N TYR A 100 -4.35 11.24 16.57
CA TYR A 100 -4.64 10.20 15.59
C TYR A 100 -4.98 10.78 14.20
N HIS A 101 -5.76 11.85 14.14
CA HIS A 101 -6.04 12.52 12.88
C HIS A 101 -4.78 13.03 12.19
N SER A 102 -3.81 13.56 12.95
CA SER A 102 -2.50 13.96 12.42
C SER A 102 -1.73 12.76 11.83
N VAL A 103 -1.69 11.63 12.53
CA VAL A 103 -1.03 10.40 12.06
C VAL A 103 -1.72 9.83 10.81
N ILE A 104 -3.05 9.89 10.73
CA ILE A 104 -3.80 9.47 9.53
C ILE A 104 -3.45 10.37 8.34
N ALA A 105 -3.32 11.69 8.55
CA ALA A 105 -2.93 12.62 7.50
C ALA A 105 -1.51 12.33 6.99
N GLU A 106 -0.55 12.09 7.88
CA GLU A 106 0.82 11.71 7.53
C GLU A 106 0.87 10.37 6.77
N ASN A 107 0.10 9.37 7.19
CA ASN A 107 0.01 8.10 6.45
C ASN A 107 -0.55 8.29 5.03
N ARG A 108 -1.49 9.22 4.84
CA ARG A 108 -2.01 9.52 3.49
C ARG A 108 -0.93 10.15 2.60
N THR A 109 -0.13 11.08 3.13
CA THR A 109 0.96 11.71 2.37
C THR A 109 2.07 10.70 2.03
N LEU A 110 2.45 9.84 2.99
CA LEU A 110 3.39 8.74 2.75
C LEU A 110 2.90 7.77 1.69
N LYS A 111 1.61 7.39 1.72
CA LYS A 111 1.01 6.51 0.70
C LYS A 111 1.03 7.13 -0.69
N THR A 112 0.81 8.45 -0.81
CA THR A 112 0.94 9.15 -2.09
C THR A 112 2.40 9.23 -2.55
N GLY A 113 3.35 9.45 -1.65
CA GLY A 113 4.79 9.43 -1.96
C GLY A 113 5.27 8.07 -2.46
N LEU A 114 4.83 6.98 -1.81
CA LEU A 114 5.14 5.61 -2.21
C LEU A 114 4.68 5.33 -3.64
N LYS A 115 3.46 5.74 -4.01
CA LYS A 115 2.94 5.61 -5.39
C LYS A 115 3.78 6.39 -6.41
N GLY A 116 4.29 7.56 -6.03
CA GLY A 116 5.21 8.32 -6.88
C GLY A 116 6.50 7.55 -7.15
N LEU A 117 7.09 6.95 -6.11
CA LEU A 117 8.32 6.17 -6.22
C LEU A 117 8.12 4.89 -7.06
N THR A 118 7.00 4.18 -6.92
CA THR A 118 6.73 2.99 -7.76
C THR A 118 6.64 3.36 -9.23
N ASN A 119 5.99 4.48 -9.57
CA ASN A 119 5.89 4.96 -10.95
C ASN A 119 7.27 5.32 -11.53
N ILE A 120 8.14 5.95 -10.73
CA ILE A 120 9.52 6.26 -11.14
C ILE A 120 10.31 4.97 -11.35
N SER A 121 10.19 4.00 -10.45
CA SER A 121 10.85 2.69 -10.59
C SER A 121 10.40 1.96 -11.85
N GLU A 122 9.10 1.92 -12.14
CA GLU A 122 8.59 1.30 -13.36
C GLU A 122 9.11 2.01 -14.62
N LYS A 123 9.14 3.35 -14.61
CA LYS A 123 9.69 4.14 -15.71
C LYS A 123 11.18 3.87 -15.92
N ALA A 124 11.95 3.78 -14.83
CA ALA A 124 13.37 3.44 -14.88
C ALA A 124 13.60 2.02 -15.42
N SER A 125 12.80 1.03 -14.98
CA SER A 125 12.87 -0.34 -15.49
C SER A 125 12.55 -0.43 -16.98
N ARG A 126 11.54 0.31 -17.46
CA ARG A 126 11.24 0.39 -18.90
C ARG A 126 12.40 1.01 -19.67
N ASN A 127 12.97 2.11 -19.18
CA ASN A 127 14.11 2.75 -19.82
C ASN A 127 15.36 1.85 -19.87
N CYS A 128 15.63 1.10 -18.80
CA CYS A 128 16.76 0.16 -18.74
C CYS A 128 16.59 -1.00 -19.73
N LEU A 129 15.38 -1.57 -19.84
CA LEU A 129 15.08 -2.60 -20.85
C LEU A 129 15.27 -2.10 -22.28
N VAL A 130 14.89 -0.85 -22.55
CA VAL A 130 15.13 -0.22 -23.85
C VAL A 130 16.64 -0.08 -24.10
N GLN A 131 17.41 0.35 -23.10
CA GLN A 131 18.86 0.55 -23.24
C GLN A 131 19.62 -0.77 -23.47
N VAL A 132 19.27 -1.85 -22.76
CA VAL A 132 19.89 -3.18 -22.94
C VAL A 132 19.68 -3.74 -24.36
N ASN A 133 18.61 -3.33 -25.05
CA ASN A 133 18.39 -3.76 -26.43
C ASN A 133 19.19 -2.95 -27.46
N MET A 134 19.63 -1.73 -27.13
CA MET A 134 20.36 -0.85 -28.08
C MET A 134 21.80 -1.33 -28.35
N ASP A 135 22.43 -1.95 -27.35
CA ASP A 135 23.78 -2.51 -27.46
C ASP A 135 23.82 -3.85 -28.22
N ARG A 136 22.66 -4.40 -28.60
CA ARG A 136 22.61 -5.66 -29.36
C ARG A 136 23.22 -5.49 -30.75
N SER A 137 23.97 -6.52 -31.16
CA SER A 137 24.53 -6.61 -32.50
C SER A 137 23.41 -6.75 -33.55
N VAL A 138 23.57 -6.11 -34.71
CA VAL A 138 22.64 -6.21 -35.85
C VAL A 138 22.51 -7.65 -36.38
N SER A 139 23.39 -8.57 -35.99
CA SER A 139 23.28 -9.99 -36.33
C SER A 139 22.24 -10.75 -35.49
N ASP A 140 21.92 -10.24 -34.31
CA ASP A 140 21.07 -10.94 -33.34
C ASP A 140 19.59 -10.55 -33.47
N ILE A 141 19.29 -9.53 -34.28
CA ILE A 141 17.96 -8.91 -34.39
C ILE A 141 17.10 -9.49 -35.54
N GLY A 142 17.49 -10.64 -36.09
CA GLY A 142 16.68 -11.38 -37.06
C GLY A 142 16.66 -10.81 -38.50
N LEU A 143 17.59 -9.91 -38.83
CA LEU A 143 17.78 -9.44 -40.20
C LEU A 143 18.36 -10.55 -41.10
N SER A 144 18.06 -10.49 -42.40
CA SER A 144 18.65 -11.39 -43.38
C SER A 144 20.17 -11.23 -43.43
N LYS A 145 20.88 -12.33 -43.70
CA LYS A 145 22.35 -12.34 -43.83
C LYS A 145 22.88 -11.30 -44.81
N ARG A 146 22.10 -10.98 -45.86
CA ARG A 146 22.44 -9.94 -46.85
C ARG A 146 22.40 -8.55 -46.20
N THR A 147 21.32 -8.23 -45.49
CA THR A 147 21.14 -6.95 -44.81
C THR A 147 22.17 -6.76 -43.70
N VAL A 148 22.45 -7.80 -42.91
CA VAL A 148 23.52 -7.77 -41.89
C VAL A 148 24.89 -7.44 -42.50
N ARG A 149 25.29 -8.11 -43.59
CA ARG A 149 26.59 -7.81 -44.25
C ARG A 149 26.65 -6.39 -44.80
N LEU A 150 25.53 -5.89 -45.32
CA LEU A 150 25.42 -4.53 -45.84
C LEU A 150 25.63 -3.50 -44.72
N LEU A 151 24.94 -3.66 -43.58
CA LEU A 151 25.08 -2.79 -42.41
C LEU A 151 26.49 -2.85 -41.81
N ARG A 152 27.09 -4.03 -41.70
CA ARG A 152 28.48 -4.15 -41.25
C ARG A 152 29.47 -3.48 -42.20
N SER A 153 29.24 -3.57 -43.50
CA SER A 153 30.11 -2.90 -44.49
C SER A 153 30.06 -1.38 -44.41
N THR A 154 29.04 -0.82 -43.75
CA THR A 154 28.88 0.63 -43.53
C THR A 154 29.25 1.05 -42.11
N GLY A 155 29.81 0.14 -41.31
CA GLY A 155 30.21 0.39 -39.92
C GLY A 155 29.06 0.42 -38.92
N ILE A 156 27.92 -0.16 -39.27
CA ILE A 156 26.74 -0.28 -38.41
C ILE A 156 26.71 -1.71 -37.85
N ASP A 157 27.22 -1.87 -36.64
CA ASP A 157 27.31 -3.14 -35.95
C ASP A 157 26.27 -3.30 -34.84
N THR A 158 25.74 -2.20 -34.28
CA THR A 158 24.76 -2.21 -33.17
C THR A 158 23.42 -1.59 -33.55
N LEU A 159 22.37 -1.95 -32.80
CA LEU A 159 21.03 -1.38 -32.97
C LEU A 159 21.01 0.13 -32.71
N GLU A 160 21.81 0.61 -31.74
CA GLU A 160 21.98 2.04 -31.46
C GLU A 160 22.51 2.80 -32.68
N GLN A 161 23.58 2.29 -33.30
CA GLN A 161 24.16 2.87 -34.52
C GLN A 161 23.17 2.85 -35.67
N LEU A 162 22.39 1.76 -35.80
CA LEU A 162 21.35 1.63 -36.82
C LEU A 162 20.24 2.67 -36.63
N LYS A 163 19.79 2.88 -35.38
CA LYS A 163 18.79 3.91 -35.03
C LYS A 163 19.30 5.33 -35.29
N ALA A 164 20.57 5.60 -34.98
CA ALA A 164 21.20 6.90 -35.25
C ALA A 164 21.39 7.18 -36.75
N CYS A 165 21.29 6.14 -37.59
CA CYS A 165 21.46 6.26 -39.03
C CYS A 165 20.12 6.60 -39.69
N SER A 166 19.97 7.82 -40.22
CA SER A 166 18.73 8.24 -40.87
C SER A 166 18.41 7.41 -42.11
N LEU A 167 17.11 7.08 -42.33
CA LEU A 167 16.67 6.33 -43.52
C LEU A 167 17.12 6.96 -44.85
N PRO A 168 17.11 8.30 -45.03
CA PRO A 168 17.64 8.92 -46.25
C PRO A 168 19.11 8.58 -46.49
N ARG A 169 19.93 8.52 -45.43
CA ARG A 169 21.35 8.15 -45.53
C ARG A 169 21.52 6.70 -45.98
N LEU A 170 20.70 5.78 -45.46
CA LEU A 170 20.68 4.38 -45.91
C LEU A 170 20.19 4.27 -47.36
N ARG A 171 19.13 5.01 -47.73
CA ARG A 171 18.57 5.02 -49.09
C ARG A 171 19.55 5.53 -50.14
N ASN A 172 20.42 6.46 -49.77
CA ASN A 172 21.45 7.01 -50.67
C ASN A 172 22.64 6.06 -50.88
N GLN A 173 22.73 4.94 -50.16
CA GLN A 173 23.75 3.94 -50.41
C GLN A 173 23.36 3.09 -51.62
N SER A 174 24.25 3.02 -52.61
CA SER A 174 24.01 2.38 -53.93
C SER A 174 23.63 0.89 -53.90
N ARG A 175 23.61 0.26 -52.71
CA ARG A 175 23.38 -1.16 -52.50
C ARG A 175 22.17 -1.48 -51.62
N VAL A 176 21.49 -0.46 -51.09
CA VAL A 176 20.30 -0.63 -50.24
C VAL A 176 19.05 -0.58 -51.13
N GLY A 177 18.41 -1.72 -51.34
CA GLY A 177 17.15 -1.81 -52.09
C GLY A 177 15.93 -1.57 -51.20
N VAL A 178 14.78 -1.28 -51.82
CA VAL A 178 13.49 -1.05 -51.12
C VAL A 178 13.13 -2.20 -50.17
N LYS A 179 13.34 -3.46 -50.59
CA LYS A 179 13.10 -4.64 -49.73
C LYS A 179 13.95 -4.64 -48.46
N THR A 180 15.21 -4.23 -48.56
CA THR A 180 16.12 -4.14 -47.41
C THR A 180 15.70 -3.03 -46.46
N LEU A 181 15.24 -1.89 -46.99
CA LEU A 181 14.69 -0.81 -46.14
C LEU A 181 13.46 -1.27 -45.37
N HIS A 182 12.49 -1.90 -46.04
CA HIS A 182 11.31 -2.45 -45.37
C HIS A 182 11.65 -3.51 -44.32
N GLU A 183 12.65 -4.36 -44.58
CA GLU A 183 13.13 -5.32 -43.59
C GLU A 183 13.69 -4.63 -42.34
N ILE A 184 14.51 -3.59 -42.53
CA ILE A 184 15.06 -2.78 -41.43
C ILE A 184 13.94 -2.07 -40.66
N GLU A 185 13.00 -1.43 -41.37
CA GLU A 185 11.83 -0.75 -40.77
C GLU A 185 10.97 -1.71 -39.95
N ALA A 186 10.68 -2.91 -40.49
CA ALA A 186 9.89 -3.93 -39.81
C ALA A 186 10.57 -4.41 -38.51
N VAL A 187 11.89 -4.64 -38.57
CA VAL A 187 12.65 -5.03 -37.37
C VAL A 187 12.68 -3.89 -36.36
N LEU A 188 13.00 -2.65 -36.75
CA LEU A 188 13.02 -1.51 -35.81
C LEU A 188 11.64 -1.29 -35.16
N SER A 189 10.55 -1.46 -35.91
CA SER A 189 9.18 -1.36 -35.39
C SER A 189 8.89 -2.44 -34.33
N SER A 190 9.43 -3.66 -34.50
CA SER A 190 9.26 -4.75 -33.53
C SER A 190 9.92 -4.50 -32.18
N TYR A 191 10.94 -3.62 -32.13
CA TYR A 191 11.62 -3.23 -30.88
C TYR A 191 10.98 -2.03 -30.18
N SER A 192 9.79 -1.58 -30.64
CA SER A 192 9.12 -0.37 -30.12
C SER A 192 10.03 0.86 -30.15
N ILE A 193 10.99 0.88 -31.09
CA ILE A 193 11.82 2.03 -31.35
C ILE A 193 10.95 2.95 -32.20
N GLU A 194 10.28 3.91 -31.56
CA GLU A 194 9.70 5.03 -32.28
C GLU A 194 10.83 5.70 -33.06
N ASN A 195 10.82 5.47 -34.36
CA ASN A 195 11.73 6.13 -35.25
C ASN A 195 11.12 7.49 -35.55
N SER A 196 11.70 8.55 -34.98
CA SER A 196 11.48 9.91 -35.48
C SER A 196 12.21 10.04 -36.82
N PHE A 197 11.64 9.49 -37.89
CA PHE A 197 12.09 9.69 -39.26
C PHE A 197 11.33 10.86 -39.88
N ASP A 198 11.46 12.05 -39.27
CA ASP A 198 11.08 13.31 -39.90
C ASP A 198 12.31 13.93 -40.59
#